data_AF-D4BLC2-F1
#
_entry.id   AF-D4BLC2-F1
#
_cell.length_a   1.000
_cell.length_b   1.000
_cell.length_c   1.000
_cell.angle_alpha   90.00
_cell.angle_beta   90.00
_cell.angle_gamma   90.00
#
_symmetry.space_group_name_H-M   'P 1'
#
loop_
_entity.id
_entity.type
_entity.pdbx_description
1 polymer ?
#
loop_
_entity_poly.entity_id
_entity_poly.type
_entity_poly.pdbx_seq_one_letter_code
_entity_poly.pdbx_strand_id
1 'polypeptide(L)'
;MSQTESGIAAESVPGASQPEFAATSNVIGALVYFSSASENTARFVASCRLQDEGINVYRIPLRAADPALNIREPYVIMVPTYGGGVVKKAVPIQVKRFLNDPDNRAWIRGVIASGNTNFGEAYCAAGDIIAAKCHVPYLYRYELMGTPEDTAAVRNGLVRFFAQQQ
;
A
#
# COMPACT_ATOMS: atom_id res chain seq x y z
N MET A 1 -43.59 -5.01 15.37
CA MET A 1 -42.74 -3.81 15.14
C MET A 1 -41.33 -4.22 15.51
N SER A 2 -40.58 -4.76 14.55
CA SER A 2 -39.20 -5.19 14.74
C SER A 2 -38.29 -4.06 14.26
N GLN A 3 -37.37 -3.65 15.12
CA GLN A 3 -36.45 -2.54 14.90
C GLN A 3 -35.53 -2.85 13.72
N THR A 4 -35.42 -1.89 12.81
CA THR A 4 -34.42 -1.86 11.75
C THR A 4 -33.12 -1.36 12.37
N GLU A 5 -32.10 -2.20 12.46
CA GLU A 5 -30.73 -1.76 12.72
C GLU A 5 -30.26 -0.93 11.52
N SER A 6 -30.32 0.40 11.67
CA SER A 6 -29.67 1.33 10.75
C SER A 6 -28.17 1.21 10.95
N GLY A 7 -27.51 0.42 10.09
CA GLY A 7 -26.07 0.44 9.94
C GLY A 7 -25.61 1.88 9.70
N ILE A 8 -24.77 2.39 10.60
CA ILE A 8 -24.14 3.70 10.46
C ILE A 8 -23.18 3.57 9.27
N ALA A 9 -23.57 4.12 8.12
CA ALA A 9 -22.64 4.31 7.03
C ALA A 9 -21.53 5.22 7.55
N ALA A 10 -20.29 4.74 7.55
CA ALA A 10 -19.13 5.56 7.88
C ALA A 10 -19.16 6.81 6.99
N GLU A 11 -19.33 8.00 7.60
CA GLU A 11 -19.28 9.26 6.87
C GLU A 11 -17.94 9.34 6.14
N SER A 12 -17.98 9.52 4.82
CA SER A 12 -16.78 9.70 4.03
C SER A 12 -16.08 10.98 4.47
N VAL A 13 -14.81 10.86 4.88
CA VAL A 13 -14.00 12.03 5.24
C VAL A 13 -13.94 12.96 4.02
N PRO A 14 -14.41 14.22 4.12
CA PRO A 14 -14.43 15.13 2.98
C PRO A 14 -13.05 15.24 2.32
N GLY A 15 -13.00 15.02 1.00
CA GLY A 15 -11.76 15.08 0.22
C GLY A 15 -10.91 13.80 0.21
N ALA A 16 -11.30 12.75 0.93
CA ALA A 16 -10.66 11.44 0.81
C ALA A 16 -10.99 10.77 -0.54
N SER A 17 -9.98 10.13 -1.13
CA SER A 17 -10.16 9.32 -2.34
C SER A 17 -10.94 8.05 -2.05
N GLN A 18 -11.65 7.54 -3.05
CA GLN A 18 -12.30 6.23 -2.98
C GLN A 18 -11.28 5.11 -3.26
N PRO A 19 -11.41 3.95 -2.59
CA PRO A 19 -10.53 2.81 -2.84
C PRO A 19 -10.77 2.20 -4.22
N GLU A 20 -9.70 1.66 -4.82
CA GLU A 20 -9.77 0.80 -6.02
C GLU A 20 -10.45 -0.53 -5.69
N PHE A 21 -10.14 -1.09 -4.51
CA PHE A 21 -10.87 -2.21 -3.94
C PHE A 21 -11.32 -1.85 -2.52
N ALA A 22 -12.63 -1.61 -2.34
CA ALA A 22 -13.22 -1.34 -1.04
C ALA A 22 -13.31 -2.62 -0.20
N ALA A 23 -13.00 -2.54 1.09
CA ALA A 23 -13.22 -3.61 2.05
C ALA A 23 -14.68 -4.10 2.01
N THR A 24 -14.88 -5.42 2.10
CA THR A 24 -16.21 -6.04 2.06
C THR A 24 -16.85 -6.18 3.44
N SER A 25 -16.11 -5.85 4.50
CA SER A 25 -16.50 -5.92 5.90
C SER A 25 -15.97 -4.70 6.66
N ASN A 26 -15.93 -4.76 8.00
CA ASN A 26 -15.41 -3.67 8.81
C ASN A 26 -13.97 -3.31 8.40
N VAL A 27 -13.70 -2.02 8.20
CA VAL A 27 -12.39 -1.54 7.78
C VAL A 27 -11.41 -1.64 8.95
N ILE A 28 -10.32 -2.39 8.77
CA ILE A 28 -9.24 -2.54 9.77
C ILE A 28 -7.99 -1.73 9.41
N GLY A 29 -7.88 -1.26 8.17
CA GLY A 29 -6.78 -0.44 7.65
C GLY A 29 -6.76 -0.42 6.12
N ALA A 30 -5.69 0.13 5.56
CA ALA A 30 -5.53 0.23 4.11
C ALA A 30 -4.16 -0.24 3.58
N LEU A 31 -4.15 -0.64 2.31
CA LEU A 31 -2.94 -0.78 1.50
C LEU A 31 -2.94 0.30 0.41
N VAL A 32 -1.89 1.13 0.38
CA VAL A 32 -1.62 2.05 -0.74
C VAL A 32 -0.50 1.46 -1.57
N TYR A 33 -0.66 1.31 -2.88
CA TYR A 33 0.40 0.77 -3.73
C TYR A 33 0.69 1.64 -4.95
N PHE A 34 1.90 1.50 -5.49
CA PHE A 34 2.23 2.01 -6.81
C PHE A 34 2.55 0.86 -7.76
N SER A 35 2.15 0.99 -9.02
CA SER A 35 2.50 0.03 -10.06
C SER A 35 2.70 0.77 -11.38
N SER A 36 3.82 0.48 -12.05
CA SER A 36 4.10 1.04 -13.38
C SER A 36 3.25 0.37 -14.48
N ALA A 37 3.50 0.74 -15.74
CA ALA A 37 2.88 0.12 -16.91
C ALA A 37 3.12 -1.39 -17.05
N SER A 38 4.12 -1.99 -16.38
CA SER A 38 4.31 -3.45 -16.38
C SER A 38 3.31 -4.19 -15.49
N GLU A 39 2.67 -3.48 -14.57
CA GLU A 39 1.60 -3.94 -13.68
C GLU A 39 1.94 -5.06 -12.69
N ASN A 40 3.21 -5.44 -12.52
CA ASN A 40 3.59 -6.53 -11.61
C ASN A 40 3.05 -6.35 -10.18
N THR A 41 3.22 -5.18 -9.57
CA THR A 41 2.71 -4.89 -8.23
C THR A 41 1.17 -4.89 -8.20
N ALA A 42 0.51 -4.42 -9.26
CA ALA A 42 -0.94 -4.42 -9.34
C ALA A 42 -1.51 -5.84 -9.38
N ARG A 43 -0.89 -6.73 -10.16
CA ARG A 43 -1.26 -8.15 -10.20
C ARG A 43 -1.07 -8.83 -8.84
N PHE A 44 0.07 -8.59 -8.19
CA PHE A 44 0.33 -9.12 -6.84
C PHE A 44 -0.72 -8.65 -5.83
N VAL A 45 -1.05 -7.36 -5.82
CA VAL A 45 -2.06 -6.78 -4.93
C VAL A 45 -3.43 -7.38 -5.18
N ALA A 46 -3.83 -7.53 -6.44
CA ALA A 46 -5.11 -8.17 -6.79
C ALA A 46 -5.17 -9.63 -6.29
N SER A 47 -4.07 -10.39 -6.42
CA SER A 47 -3.98 -11.78 -5.93
C SER A 47 -4.10 -11.91 -4.41
N CYS A 48 -3.71 -10.88 -3.65
CA CYS A 48 -3.86 -10.89 -2.18
C CYS A 48 -5.32 -10.88 -1.72
N ARG A 49 -6.23 -10.30 -2.54
CA ARG A 49 -7.65 -10.07 -2.22
C ARG A 49 -7.88 -9.48 -0.82
N LEU A 50 -7.14 -8.41 -0.51
CA LEU A 50 -7.11 -7.79 0.81
C LEU A 50 -8.46 -7.20 1.25
N GLN A 51 -9.32 -6.85 0.29
CA GLN A 51 -10.67 -6.40 0.58
C GLN A 51 -11.53 -7.43 1.32
N ASP A 52 -11.26 -8.73 1.13
CA ASP A 52 -11.95 -9.80 1.85
C ASP A 52 -11.60 -9.78 3.36
N GLU A 53 -10.45 -9.19 3.71
CA GLU A 53 -9.89 -9.12 5.06
C GLU A 53 -10.18 -7.79 5.76
N GLY A 54 -11.08 -6.97 5.21
CA GLY A 54 -11.40 -5.66 5.78
C GLY A 54 -10.36 -4.58 5.46
N ILE A 55 -9.50 -4.76 4.45
CA ILE A 55 -8.45 -3.81 4.09
C ILE A 55 -8.82 -3.07 2.79
N ASN A 56 -8.93 -1.75 2.86
CA ASN A 56 -9.11 -0.91 1.67
C ASN A 56 -7.84 -0.87 0.81
N VAL A 57 -7.97 -0.90 -0.51
CA VAL A 57 -6.83 -0.85 -1.43
C VAL A 57 -6.90 0.39 -2.31
N TYR A 58 -5.79 1.14 -2.36
CA TYR A 58 -5.65 2.36 -3.14
C TYR A 58 -4.44 2.30 -4.07
N ARG A 59 -4.59 2.81 -5.29
CA ARG A 59 -3.50 2.92 -6.27
C ARG A 59 -3.02 4.37 -6.38
N ILE A 60 -1.73 4.58 -6.18
CA ILE A 60 -1.08 5.85 -6.52
C ILE A 60 -1.15 6.02 -8.05
N PRO A 61 -1.66 7.16 -8.57
CA PRO A 61 -1.84 7.35 -9.99
C PRO A 61 -0.52 7.26 -10.77
N LEU A 62 -0.60 6.66 -11.96
CA LEU A 62 0.57 6.49 -12.82
C LEU A 62 0.96 7.82 -13.47
N ARG A 63 -0.03 8.57 -13.96
CA ARG A 63 0.17 9.82 -14.70
C ARG A 63 -0.02 11.02 -13.77
N ALA A 64 0.79 12.04 -13.96
CA ALA A 64 0.71 13.26 -13.15
C ALA A 64 -0.57 14.09 -13.38
N ALA A 65 -1.26 13.85 -14.50
CA ALA A 65 -2.53 14.52 -14.83
C ALA A 65 -3.75 13.84 -14.19
N ASP A 66 -3.59 12.61 -13.68
CA ASP A 66 -4.68 11.91 -12.98
C ASP A 66 -4.89 12.57 -11.60
N PRO A 67 -6.13 12.55 -11.06
CA PRO A 67 -6.41 13.15 -9.75
C PRO A 67 -5.50 12.62 -8.64
N ALA A 68 -5.02 13.51 -7.78
CA ALA A 68 -4.17 13.14 -6.66
C ALA A 68 -4.90 12.21 -5.69
N LEU A 69 -4.16 11.24 -5.14
CA LEU A 69 -4.66 10.32 -4.13
C LEU A 69 -4.58 10.98 -2.74
N ASN A 70 -5.70 11.03 -2.03
CA ASN A 70 -5.81 11.58 -0.68
C ASN A 70 -6.29 10.49 0.28
N ILE A 71 -5.42 10.08 1.21
CA ILE A 71 -5.71 9.01 2.18
C ILE A 71 -5.94 9.60 3.56
N ARG A 72 -7.03 9.20 4.22
CA ARG A 72 -7.42 9.68 5.55
C ARG A 72 -7.71 8.53 6.53
N GLU A 73 -6.94 7.44 6.39
CA GLU A 73 -6.99 6.25 7.23
C GLU A 73 -5.62 5.57 7.33
N PRO A 74 -5.30 4.82 8.40
CA PRO A 74 -4.00 4.17 8.56
C PRO A 74 -3.68 3.20 7.42
N TYR A 75 -2.50 3.32 6.81
CA TYR A 75 -2.11 2.48 5.68
C TYR A 75 -0.69 1.91 5.76
N VAL A 76 -0.51 0.75 5.14
CA VAL A 76 0.79 0.23 4.71
C VAL A 76 1.00 0.60 3.25
N ILE A 77 2.22 1.03 2.88
CA ILE A 77 2.55 1.33 1.48
C ILE A 77 3.30 0.16 0.83
N MET A 78 2.91 -0.23 -0.40
CA MET A 78 3.60 -1.25 -1.20
C MET A 78 4.20 -0.64 -2.46
N VAL A 79 5.52 -0.74 -2.63
CA VAL A 79 6.22 -0.04 -3.72
C VAL A 79 7.19 -0.95 -4.49
N PRO A 80 7.21 -0.90 -5.83
CA PRO A 80 8.30 -1.49 -6.60
C PRO A 80 9.56 -0.63 -6.48
N THR A 81 10.71 -1.27 -6.58
CA THR A 81 12.03 -0.63 -6.62
C THR A 81 12.47 -0.42 -8.07
N TYR A 82 12.78 0.83 -8.42
CA TYR A 82 13.35 1.21 -9.72
C TYR A 82 14.79 1.72 -9.58
N GLY A 83 15.33 2.37 -10.62
CA GLY A 83 16.65 3.00 -10.56
C GLY A 83 17.80 2.15 -11.09
N GLY A 84 17.55 0.95 -11.62
CA GLY A 84 18.54 0.14 -12.34
C GLY A 84 19.80 -0.18 -11.53
N GLY A 85 19.63 -0.51 -10.25
CA GLY A 85 20.73 -0.76 -9.31
C GLY A 85 21.24 0.49 -8.57
N VAL A 86 20.83 1.69 -8.96
CA VAL A 86 21.20 2.92 -8.24
C VAL A 86 20.22 3.19 -7.10
N VAL A 87 20.62 2.88 -5.86
CA VAL A 87 19.80 3.02 -4.64
C VAL A 87 19.14 4.39 -4.51
N LYS A 88 19.84 5.50 -4.80
CA LYS A 88 19.27 6.86 -4.72
C LYS A 88 18.06 7.09 -5.66
N LYS A 89 17.91 6.25 -6.68
CA LYS A 89 16.81 6.27 -7.66
C LYS A 89 15.75 5.18 -7.39
N ALA A 90 15.86 4.45 -6.29
CA ALA A 90 14.99 3.31 -5.93
C ALA A 90 13.50 3.66 -5.86
N VAL A 91 13.16 4.77 -5.19
CA VAL A 91 11.76 5.15 -4.97
C VAL A 91 11.18 5.84 -6.21
N PRO A 92 10.05 5.35 -6.77
CA PRO A 92 9.37 5.98 -7.90
C PRO A 92 8.99 7.45 -7.61
N ILE A 93 9.01 8.31 -8.63
CA ILE A 93 8.71 9.73 -8.45
C ILE A 93 7.27 9.98 -7.97
N GLN A 94 6.32 9.14 -8.40
CA GLN A 94 4.93 9.19 -7.96
C GLN A 94 4.81 8.91 -6.46
N VAL A 95 5.51 7.88 -5.97
CA VAL A 95 5.60 7.56 -4.53
C VAL A 95 6.24 8.71 -3.76
N LYS A 96 7.31 9.32 -4.29
CA LYS A 96 7.93 10.51 -3.66
C LYS A 96 6.95 11.68 -3.55
N ARG A 97 6.18 11.96 -4.61
CA ARG A 97 5.17 13.03 -4.60
C ARG A 97 4.08 12.74 -3.57
N PHE A 98 3.55 11.52 -3.56
CA PHE A 98 2.54 11.07 -2.60
C PHE A 98 3.02 11.21 -1.14
N LEU A 99 4.23 10.74 -0.82
CA LEU A 99 4.78 10.79 0.55
C LEU A 99 5.36 12.16 0.95
N ASN A 100 5.55 13.10 0.00
CA ASN A 100 5.95 14.46 0.33
C ASN A 100 4.76 15.34 0.73
N ASP A 101 3.53 14.90 0.44
CA ASP A 101 2.32 15.49 1.01
C ASP A 101 2.22 15.08 2.51
N PRO A 102 2.29 16.03 3.45
CA PRO A 102 2.23 15.72 4.88
C PRO A 102 0.91 15.09 5.29
N ASP A 103 -0.22 15.41 4.63
CA ASP A 103 -1.53 14.88 4.99
C ASP A 103 -1.63 13.41 4.65
N ASN A 104 -1.05 12.99 3.52
CA ASN A 104 -0.91 11.58 3.18
C ASN A 104 0.12 10.88 4.05
N ARG A 105 1.26 11.51 4.30
CA ARG A 105 2.35 10.89 5.08
C ARG A 105 1.95 10.65 6.54
N ALA A 106 1.07 11.45 7.12
CA ALA A 106 0.62 11.28 8.52
C ALA A 106 -0.04 9.91 8.79
N TRP A 107 -0.56 9.25 7.76
CA TRP A 107 -1.29 8.00 7.88
C TRP A 107 -0.48 6.74 7.58
N ILE A 108 0.78 6.85 7.16
CA ILE A 108 1.64 5.67 6.92
C ILE A 108 1.94 4.93 8.24
N ARG A 109 1.90 3.60 8.21
CA ARG A 109 2.18 2.71 9.34
C ARG A 109 3.25 1.67 9.06
N GLY A 110 3.56 1.40 7.80
CA GLY A 110 4.57 0.43 7.39
C GLY A 110 4.84 0.48 5.89
N VAL A 111 5.91 -0.19 5.46
CA VAL A 111 6.25 -0.35 4.04
C VAL A 111 6.50 -1.81 3.67
N ILE A 112 6.08 -2.19 2.48
CA ILE A 112 6.43 -3.42 1.78
C ILE A 112 7.07 -3.00 0.45
N ALA A 113 8.12 -3.69 0.01
CA ALA A 113 8.75 -3.37 -1.27
C ALA A 113 8.96 -4.59 -2.14
N SER A 114 8.78 -4.40 -3.45
CA SER A 114 9.13 -5.40 -4.45
C SER A 114 10.35 -4.99 -5.26
N GLY A 115 11.02 -5.98 -5.83
CA GLY A 115 12.25 -5.77 -6.59
C GLY A 115 12.61 -6.97 -7.45
N ASN A 116 13.87 -7.02 -7.84
CA ASN A 116 14.47 -8.16 -8.52
C ASN A 116 15.85 -8.40 -7.90
N THR A 117 16.11 -9.63 -7.48
CA THR A 117 17.31 -10.07 -6.77
C THR A 117 18.57 -9.90 -7.61
N ASN A 118 18.45 -9.84 -8.94
CA ASN A 118 19.54 -9.51 -9.86
C ASN A 118 20.18 -8.14 -9.60
N PHE A 119 19.54 -7.26 -8.81
CA PHE A 119 20.09 -5.96 -8.43
C PHE A 119 20.91 -5.98 -7.13
N GLY A 120 21.16 -7.15 -6.54
CA GLY A 120 22.07 -7.30 -5.39
C GLY A 120 21.68 -6.42 -4.21
N GLU A 121 22.59 -5.57 -3.75
CA GLU A 121 22.36 -4.63 -2.63
C GLU A 121 21.21 -3.64 -2.88
N ALA A 122 20.85 -3.39 -4.14
CA ALA A 122 19.72 -2.54 -4.48
C ALA A 122 18.38 -3.29 -4.51
N TYR A 123 18.36 -4.61 -4.26
CA TYR A 123 17.14 -5.40 -4.15
C TYR A 123 16.22 -4.82 -3.07
N CYS A 124 15.05 -4.35 -3.51
CA CYS A 124 14.02 -3.78 -2.64
C CYS A 124 14.44 -2.52 -1.85
N ALA A 125 15.50 -1.83 -2.26
CA ALA A 125 16.02 -0.64 -1.56
C ALA A 125 15.01 0.52 -1.40
N ALA A 126 13.90 0.53 -2.15
CA ALA A 126 12.83 1.50 -1.93
C ALA A 126 12.18 1.34 -0.54
N GLY A 127 12.12 0.10 -0.02
CA GLY A 127 11.59 -0.20 1.32
C GLY A 127 12.43 0.45 2.41
N ASP A 128 13.75 0.23 2.40
CA ASP A 128 14.68 0.81 3.39
C ASP A 128 14.62 2.34 3.40
N ILE A 129 14.58 2.96 2.22
CA ILE A 129 14.53 4.42 2.09
C ILE A 129 13.23 4.98 2.69
N ILE A 130 12.08 4.35 2.41
CA ILE A 130 10.79 4.81 2.93
C ILE A 130 10.70 4.55 4.44
N ALA A 131 11.10 3.37 4.91
CA ALA A 131 11.10 3.01 6.32
C ALA A 131 11.93 4.01 7.14
N ALA A 132 13.16 4.31 6.69
CA ALA A 132 14.03 5.27 7.36
C ALA A 132 13.48 6.70 7.32
N LYS A 133 12.97 7.17 6.16
CA LYS A 133 12.47 8.55 6.02
C LYS A 133 11.16 8.78 6.79
N CYS A 134 10.28 7.80 6.81
CA CYS A 134 8.96 7.89 7.42
C CYS A 134 8.91 7.36 8.86
N HIS A 135 10.00 6.76 9.36
CA HIS A 135 10.10 6.14 10.68
C HIS A 135 9.02 5.06 10.90
N VAL A 136 8.83 4.19 9.91
CA VAL A 136 7.87 3.09 9.93
C VAL A 136 8.57 1.75 9.69
N PRO A 137 8.04 0.63 10.21
CA PRO A 137 8.62 -0.68 10.00
C PRO A 137 8.62 -1.10 8.51
N TYR A 138 9.69 -1.79 8.12
CA TYR A 138 9.78 -2.49 6.84
C TYR A 138 9.26 -3.93 7.02
N LEU A 139 8.03 -4.17 6.55
CA LEU A 139 7.23 -5.34 6.92
C LEU A 139 7.53 -6.58 6.08
N TYR A 140 7.79 -6.43 4.78
CA TYR A 140 7.98 -7.56 3.89
C TYR A 140 8.67 -7.15 2.59
N ARG A 141 9.34 -8.10 1.92
CA ARG A 141 9.92 -7.89 0.59
C ARG A 141 9.72 -9.11 -0.31
N TYR A 142 9.45 -8.88 -1.59
CA TYR A 142 9.21 -9.95 -2.56
C TYR A 142 9.76 -9.61 -3.95
N GLU A 143 9.82 -10.61 -4.84
CA GLU A 143 10.38 -10.46 -6.17
C GLU A 143 9.29 -10.39 -7.27
N LEU A 144 9.45 -9.44 -8.20
CA LEU A 144 8.62 -9.28 -9.40
C LEU A 144 7.11 -9.24 -9.11
N MET A 145 6.39 -10.30 -9.46
CA MET A 145 4.93 -10.43 -9.27
C MET A 145 4.56 -11.25 -8.03
N GLY A 146 5.55 -11.63 -7.23
CA GLY A 146 5.42 -12.46 -6.04
C GLY A 146 5.07 -13.92 -6.34
N THR A 147 5.21 -14.75 -5.31
CA THR A 147 4.74 -16.14 -5.32
C THR A 147 3.41 -16.29 -4.56
N PRO A 148 2.76 -17.46 -4.61
CA PRO A 148 1.63 -17.76 -3.74
C PRO A 148 1.98 -17.64 -2.25
N GLU A 149 3.20 -18.02 -1.87
CA GLU A 149 3.71 -17.89 -0.49
C GLU A 149 3.83 -16.42 -0.09
N ASP A 150 4.35 -15.55 -0.98
CA ASP A 150 4.40 -14.11 -0.74
C ASP A 150 2.99 -13.53 -0.55
N THR A 151 2.04 -13.97 -1.38
CA THR A 151 0.64 -13.55 -1.31
C THR A 151 0.03 -13.91 0.05
N ALA A 152 0.22 -15.16 0.49
CA ALA A 152 -0.25 -15.62 1.80
C ALA A 152 0.45 -14.90 2.96
N ALA A 153 1.76 -14.68 2.85
CA ALA A 153 2.54 -13.99 3.88
C ALA A 153 2.10 -12.53 4.04
N VAL A 154 1.91 -11.80 2.93
CA VAL A 154 1.45 -10.41 2.95
C VAL A 154 0.03 -10.31 3.45
N ARG A 155 -0.90 -11.11 2.94
CA ARG A 155 -2.31 -11.10 3.37
C ARG A 155 -2.42 -11.33 4.88
N ASN A 156 -1.86 -12.44 5.37
CA ASN A 156 -1.93 -12.79 6.78
C ASN A 156 -1.12 -11.83 7.66
N GLY A 157 0.00 -11.32 7.14
CA GLY A 157 0.85 -10.36 7.84
C GLY A 157 0.16 -9.03 8.07
N LEU A 158 -0.52 -8.49 7.06
CA LEU A 158 -1.26 -7.23 7.18
C LEU A 158 -2.43 -7.33 8.15
N VAL A 159 -3.19 -8.43 8.13
CA VAL A 159 -4.27 -8.68 9.10
C VAL A 159 -3.72 -8.65 10.53
N ARG A 160 -2.65 -9.41 10.80
CA ARG A 160 -2.01 -9.40 12.13
C ARG A 160 -1.46 -8.03 12.51
N PHE A 161 -0.85 -7.33 11.55
CA PHE A 161 -0.26 -6.02 11.77
C PHE A 161 -1.31 -5.01 12.21
N PHE A 162 -2.44 -4.92 11.50
CA PHE A 162 -3.51 -3.98 11.86
C PHE A 162 -4.23 -4.37 13.16
N ALA A 163 -4.39 -5.67 13.46
CA ALA A 163 -4.95 -6.11 14.73
C ALA A 163 -4.12 -5.71 15.96
N GLN A 164 -2.81 -5.52 15.81
CA GLN A 164 -1.89 -5.11 16.89
C GLN A 164 -1.75 -3.59 17.04
N GLN A 165 -2.32 -2.80 16.12
CA GLN A 165 -2.25 -1.34 16.09
C GLN A 165 -3.56 -0.67 16.58
N GLN A 166 -4.56 -1.48 16.94
CA GLN A 166 -5.83 -1.03 17.54
C GLN A 166 -5.69 -0.80 19.04
#